data_AF-A0A0F9KQ84-F1
#
_entry.id   AF-A0A0F9KQ84-F1
#
_cell.length_a   1.000
_cell.length_b   1.000
_cell.length_c   1.000
_cell.angle_alpha   90.00
_cell.angle_beta   90.00
_cell.angle_gamma   90.00
#
_symmetry.space_group_name_H-M   'P 1'
#
loop_
_entity.id
_entity.type
_entity.pdbx_description
1 polymer ?
#
loop_
_entity_poly.entity_id
_entity_poly.type
_entity_poly.pdbx_seq_one_letter_code
_entity_poly.pdbx_strand_id
1 'polypeptide(L)' 'MSTLSRKSFQEIDIALIKPPETSVRFEIPQERIRELAESIREQGLLQPIILRKKG' A
#
# COMPACT_ATOMS: atom_id res chain seq x y z
N MET A 1 2.89 11.23 27.67
CA MET A 1 1.80 10.97 26.70
C MET A 1 2.24 11.52 25.36
N SER A 2 2.77 10.67 24.47
CA SER A 2 3.24 11.09 23.15
C SER A 2 2.06 11.32 22.22
N THR A 3 1.88 12.57 21.81
CA THR A 3 0.92 13.02 20.80
C THR A 3 1.20 12.30 19.47
N LEU A 4 0.39 11.29 19.16
CA LEU A 4 0.30 10.71 17.81
C LEU A 4 -0.20 11.82 16.88
N SER A 5 0.74 12.53 16.25
CA SER A 5 0.45 13.44 15.14
C SER A 5 -0.44 12.70 14.16
N ARG A 6 -1.68 13.18 14.00
CA ARG A 6 -2.68 12.68 13.07
C ARG A 6 -2.07 12.82 11.66
N LYS A 7 -1.38 11.77 11.18
CA LYS A 7 -0.85 11.72 9.81
C LYS A 7 -2.07 11.72 8.89
N SER A 8 -2.42 12.88 8.37
CA SER A 8 -3.32 13.00 7.23
C SER A 8 -2.75 12.14 6.09
N PHE A 9 -3.51 11.16 5.63
CA PHE A 9 -3.17 10.46 4.39
C PHE A 9 -3.43 11.40 3.22
N GLN A 10 -2.73 11.15 2.10
CA GLN A 10 -2.91 11.89 0.87
C GLN A 10 -3.38 10.91 -0.20
N GLU A 11 -4.45 11.28 -0.90
CA GLU A 11 -4.85 10.59 -2.13
C GLU A 11 -3.96 11.05 -3.29
N ILE A 12 -3.41 10.10 -4.01
CA ILE A 12 -2.61 10.33 -5.21
C ILE A 12 -3.08 9.36 -6.29
N ASP A 13 -2.87 9.73 -7.56
CA ASP A 13 -3.06 8.80 -8.66
C ASP A 13 -2.04 7.66 -8.57
N ILE A 14 -2.53 6.42 -8.68
CA ILE A 14 -1.70 5.21 -8.67
C ILE A 14 -0.63 5.22 -9.76
N ALA A 15 -0.90 5.88 -10.89
CA ALA A 15 0.04 6.02 -12.01
C ALA A 15 1.29 6.84 -11.66
N LEU A 16 1.28 7.58 -10.54
CA LEU A 16 2.43 8.34 -10.05
C LEU A 16 3.37 7.52 -9.16
N ILE A 17 3.01 6.27 -8.84
CA ILE A 17 3.79 5.40 -7.97
C ILE A 17 4.78 4.59 -8.80
N LYS A 18 6.09 4.76 -8.51
CA LYS A 18 7.14 3.92 -9.07
C LYS A 18 7.40 2.70 -8.16
N PRO A 19 7.59 1.50 -8.73
CA PRO A 19 8.04 0.36 -7.95
C PRO A 19 9.47 0.59 -7.43
N PRO A 20 9.84 0.00 -6.29
CA PRO A 20 11.19 0.13 -5.75
C PRO A 20 12.24 -0.51 -6.67
N GLU A 21 13.37 0.17 -6.88
CA GLU A 21 14.49 -0.28 -7.74
C GLU A 21 15.05 -1.64 -7.32
N THR A 22 15.17 -1.87 -6.01
CA THR A 22 15.52 -3.17 -5.45
C THR A 22 14.28 -3.81 -4.84
N SER A 23 13.59 -4.64 -5.62
CA SER A 23 12.55 -5.50 -5.08
C SER A 23 13.24 -6.66 -4.35
N VAL A 24 13.30 -6.63 -3.01
CA VAL A 24 13.62 -7.82 -2.22
C VAL A 24 12.52 -8.83 -2.51
N ARG A 25 12.83 -9.89 -3.27
CA ARG A 25 11.84 -10.91 -3.64
C ARG A 25 11.36 -11.63 -2.40
N PHE A 26 10.19 -11.25 -1.93
CA PHE A 26 9.30 -12.17 -1.26
C PHE A 26 8.47 -12.82 -2.37
N GLU A 27 8.59 -14.14 -2.53
CA GLU A 27 7.63 -14.87 -3.36
C GLU A 27 6.27 -14.79 -2.68
N ILE A 28 5.34 -14.05 -3.29
CA ILE A 28 3.97 -13.96 -2.81
C ILE A 28 3.15 -14.96 -3.65
N PRO A 29 2.50 -15.96 -3.02
CA PRO A 29 1.63 -16.88 -3.74
C PRO A 29 0.50 -16.13 -4.45
N GLN A 30 0.18 -16.56 -5.68
CA GLN A 30 -0.85 -15.91 -6.50
C GLN A 30 -2.23 -15.98 -5.85
N GLU A 31 -2.50 -17.05 -5.10
CA GLU A 31 -3.74 -17.26 -4.35
C GLU A 31 -3.94 -16.16 -3.30
N ARG A 32 -2.87 -15.76 -2.61
CA ARG A 32 -2.92 -14.67 -1.62
C ARG A 32 -3.20 -13.31 -2.24
N ILE A 33 -2.65 -13.06 -3.44
CA ILE A 33 -2.94 -11.84 -4.20
C ILE A 33 -4.42 -11.80 -4.59
N ARG A 34 -4.99 -12.94 -5.02
CA ARG A 34 -6.42 -13.04 -5.36
C ARG A 34 -7.30 -12.80 -4.13
N GLU A 35 -7.03 -13.47 -3.01
CA GLU A 35 -7.74 -13.28 -1.75
C GLU A 35 -7.75 -11.80 -1.32
N LEU A 36 -6.61 -11.11 -1.42
CA LEU A 36 -6.51 -9.69 -1.09
C LEU A 36 -7.32 -8.82 -2.05
N ALA A 37 -7.30 -9.09 -3.35
CA ALA A 37 -8.06 -8.34 -4.33
C ALA A 37 -9.58 -8.47 -4.11
N GLU A 38 -10.06 -9.66 -3.75
CA GLU A 38 -11.46 -9.89 -3.38
C GLU A 38 -11.82 -9.09 -2.12
N SER A 39 -10.99 -9.14 -1.07
CA SER A 39 -11.21 -8.36 0.15
C SER A 39 -11.25 -6.84 -0.10
N ILE A 40 -10.32 -6.31 -0.91
CA ILE A 40 -10.31 -4.89 -1.28
C ILE A 40 -11.57 -4.52 -2.07
N ARG A 41 -12.10 -5.43 -2.91
CA ARG A 41 -13.35 -5.17 -3.64
C ARG A 41 -14.56 -5.07 -2.72
N GLU A 42 -14.64 -5.92 -1.70
CA GLU A 42 -15.77 -5.97 -0.78
C GLU A 42 -15.74 -4.86 0.28
N GLN A 43 -14.55 -4.56 0.82
CA GLN A 43 -14.40 -3.70 1.99
C GLN A 43 -13.70 -2.36 1.69
N GLY A 44 -13.14 -2.21 0.50
CA GLY A 44 -12.24 -1.12 0.17
C GLY A 44 -10.85 -1.31 0.80
N LEU A 45 -9.99 -0.30 0.64
CA LEU A 45 -8.65 -0.31 1.22
C LEU A 45 -8.71 0.06 2.71
N LEU A 46 -8.50 -0.92 3.59
CA LEU A 46 -8.56 -0.72 5.04
C LEU A 46 -7.47 0.23 5.57
N GLN A 47 -6.28 0.17 4.99
CA GLN A 47 -5.13 0.98 5.41
C GLN A 47 -4.45 1.64 4.21
N PRO A 48 -4.07 2.92 4.29
CA PRO A 48 -3.29 3.56 3.25
C PRO A 48 -1.96 2.86 2.97
N ILE A 49 -1.52 2.90 1.72
CA ILE A 49 -0.22 2.36 1.32
C ILE A 49 0.88 3.33 1.74
N ILE A 50 1.96 2.81 2.32
CA ILE A 50 3.11 3.61 2.74
C ILE A 50 4.02 3.87 1.54
N LEU A 51 4.26 5.15 1.25
CA LEU A 51 5.10 5.60 0.16
C LEU A 51 6.23 6.49 0.69
N ARG A 52 7.33 6.56 -0.07
CA ARG A 52 8.39 7.58 0.11
C ARG A 52 8.17 8.67 -0.94
N LYS A 53 8.36 9.94 -0.55
CA LYS A 53 8.25 11.08 -1.49
C LYS A 53 9.25 11.02 -2.64
N LYS A 54 10.35 10.30 -2.46
CA LYS A 54 11.46 10.14 -3.41
C LYS A 54 12.00 8.72 -3.29
N GLY A 55 12.27 8.09 -4.43
CA GLY A 55 12.73 6.72 -4.59
C GLY A 55 12.41 6.21 -5.99
#